data_AF-A0A8H3G0Q2-F1
#
_entry.id   AF-A0A8H3G0Q2-F1
#
_cell.length_a   1.000
_cell.length_b   1.000
_cell.length_c   1.000
_cell.angle_alpha   90.00
_cell.angle_beta   90.00
_cell.angle_gamma   90.00
#
_symmetry.space_group_name_H-M   'P 1'
#
loop_
_entity.id
_entity.type
_entity.pdbx_description
1 polymer ?
#
loop_
_entity_poly.entity_id
_entity_poly.type
_entity_poly.pdbx_seq_one_letter_code
_entity_poly.pdbx_strand_id
1 'polypeptide(L)'
;MSSKIMVDADVQPPLAPNLKSAINNSLLAHNAIPKIQAALLHQCQASGFTATLRQRTLELLRAGECNNYGEVMDKIIAELKLGSPDDSIAVNGKNGTDAGLKIPAEVIKNGIEIVRDAIEPVIQVGDKQD
;
A
#
# COMPACT_ATOMS: atom_id res chain seq x y z
N MET A 1 4.52 -30.76 2.42
CA MET A 1 5.03 -30.58 1.05
C MET A 1 5.04 -29.09 0.76
N SER A 2 6.15 -28.39 0.98
CA SER A 2 6.27 -26.96 0.66
C SER A 2 6.61 -26.82 -0.82
N SER A 3 5.59 -26.62 -1.66
CA SER A 3 5.78 -26.25 -3.05
C SER A 3 6.13 -24.76 -3.10
N LYS A 4 7.43 -24.45 -3.12
CA LYS A 4 7.89 -23.07 -3.34
C LYS A 4 7.58 -22.66 -4.77
N ILE A 5 7.07 -21.44 -4.94
CA ILE A 5 6.80 -20.90 -6.28
C ILE A 5 8.14 -20.47 -6.88
N MET A 6 8.53 -21.09 -7.99
CA MET A 6 9.67 -20.64 -8.77
C MET A 6 9.30 -19.36 -9.52
N VAL A 7 10.07 -18.31 -9.29
CA VAL A 7 9.93 -17.04 -10.01
C VAL A 7 11.23 -16.78 -10.75
N ASP A 8 11.15 -16.57 -12.07
CA ASP A 8 12.31 -16.17 -12.86
C ASP A 8 12.86 -14.83 -12.36
N ALA A 9 14.18 -14.73 -12.24
CA ALA A 9 14.86 -13.51 -11.78
C ALA A 9 14.64 -12.28 -12.71
N ASP A 10 14.10 -12.49 -13.91
CA ASP A 10 13.86 -11.45 -14.93
C ASP A 10 12.38 -11.09 -15.13
N VAL A 11 11.52 -11.38 -14.14
CA VAL A 11 10.10 -10.96 -14.20
C VAL A 11 10.00 -9.44 -14.22
N GLN A 12 9.78 -8.88 -15.41
CA GLN A 12 9.48 -7.46 -15.59
C GLN A 12 7.99 -7.16 -15.36
N PRO A 13 7.66 -6.01 -14.74
CA PRO A 13 6.28 -5.58 -14.63
C PRO A 13 5.69 -5.28 -16.02
N PRO A 14 4.41 -5.63 -16.28
CA PRO A 14 3.45 -6.18 -15.34
C PRO A 14 3.59 -7.71 -15.16
N LEU A 15 3.62 -8.16 -13.89
CA LEU A 15 3.58 -9.59 -13.56
C LEU A 15 2.39 -10.27 -14.24
N ALA A 16 2.66 -11.44 -14.83
CA ALA A 16 1.63 -12.24 -15.47
C ALA A 16 0.49 -12.60 -14.48
N PRO A 17 -0.78 -12.56 -14.92
CA PRO A 17 -1.93 -12.70 -14.02
C PRO A 17 -1.99 -14.07 -13.32
N ASN A 18 -1.48 -15.12 -13.95
CA ASN A 18 -1.30 -16.44 -13.36
C ASN A 18 -0.31 -16.44 -12.18
N LEU A 19 0.80 -15.70 -12.29
CA LEU A 19 1.80 -15.56 -11.23
C LEU A 19 1.24 -14.80 -10.02
N LYS A 20 0.49 -13.71 -10.27
CA LYS A 20 -0.21 -12.96 -9.20
C LYS A 20 -1.17 -13.85 -8.41
N SER A 21 -1.97 -14.66 -9.11
CA SER A 21 -2.89 -15.60 -8.48
C SER A 21 -2.17 -16.70 -7.69
N ALA A 22 -1.06 -17.23 -8.21
CA ALA A 22 -0.25 -18.22 -7.50
C ALA A 22 0.32 -17.66 -6.19
N ILE A 23 0.87 -16.43 -6.21
CA ILE A 23 1.39 -15.75 -5.02
C ILE A 23 0.27 -15.53 -3.99
N ASN A 24 -0.89 -15.02 -4.42
CA ASN A 24 -2.02 -14.80 -3.52
C ASN A 24 -2.53 -16.10 -2.87
N ASN A 25 -2.63 -17.18 -3.64
CA ASN A 25 -3.04 -18.49 -3.12
C ASN A 25 -2.03 -19.04 -2.10
N SER A 26 -0.75 -18.80 -2.30
CA SER A 26 0.27 -19.24 -1.35
C SER A 26 0.33 -18.36 -0.10
N LEU A 27 0.16 -17.04 -0.23
CA LEU A 27 0.01 -16.13 0.91
C LEU A 27 -1.21 -16.49 1.79
N LEU A 28 -2.30 -16.94 1.16
CA LEU A 28 -3.47 -17.51 1.84
C LEU A 28 -3.10 -18.79 2.60
N ALA A 29 -2.42 -19.73 1.95
CA ALA A 29 -2.01 -21.00 2.56
C ALA A 29 -1.07 -20.81 3.77
N HIS A 30 -0.23 -19.76 3.75
CA HIS A 30 0.70 -19.43 4.82
C HIS A 30 0.11 -18.54 5.92
N ASN A 31 -1.18 -18.19 5.84
CA ASN A 31 -1.85 -17.25 6.75
C ASN A 31 -1.06 -15.93 6.92
N ALA A 32 -0.39 -15.50 5.83
CA ALA A 32 0.46 -14.34 5.82
C ALA A 32 -0.32 -13.04 5.58
N ILE A 33 -1.51 -13.15 4.94
CA ILE A 33 -2.36 -12.00 4.62
C ILE A 33 -2.79 -11.23 5.88
N PRO A 34 -3.30 -11.86 6.96
CA PRO A 34 -3.65 -11.11 8.17
C PRO A 34 -2.45 -10.44 8.84
N LYS A 35 -1.25 -11.03 8.74
CA LYS A 35 -0.01 -10.44 9.27
C LYS A 35 0.39 -9.18 8.50
N ILE A 36 0.39 -9.25 7.17
CA ILE A 36 0.65 -8.09 6.30
C ILE A 36 -0.38 -7.00 6.59
N GLN A 37 -1.67 -7.35 6.66
CA GLN A 37 -2.74 -6.40 6.94
C GLN A 37 -2.57 -5.71 8.30
N ALA A 38 -2.31 -6.47 9.36
CA ALA A 38 -2.15 -5.91 10.71
C ALA A 38 -0.93 -4.97 10.79
N ALA A 39 0.18 -5.35 10.17
CA ALA A 39 1.41 -4.56 10.19
C ALA A 39 1.28 -3.28 9.34
N LEU A 40 0.68 -3.36 8.15
CA LEU A 40 0.38 -2.19 7.33
C LEU A 40 -0.58 -1.24 8.05
N LEU A 41 -1.63 -1.78 8.67
CA LEU A 41 -2.60 -0.98 9.44
C LEU A 41 -1.91 -0.26 10.61
N HIS A 42 -1.05 -0.97 11.35
CA HIS A 42 -0.28 -0.39 12.45
C HIS A 42 0.61 0.76 11.96
N GLN A 43 1.28 0.61 10.82
CA GLN A 43 2.12 1.66 10.25
C GLN A 43 1.33 2.86 9.72
N CYS A 44 0.19 2.63 9.06
CA CYS A 44 -0.74 3.69 8.66
C CYS A 44 -1.27 4.48 9.87
N GLN A 45 -1.47 3.80 11.01
CA GLN A 45 -1.88 4.46 12.25
C GLN A 45 -0.72 5.21 12.90
N ALA A 46 0.45 4.59 13.04
CA ALA A 46 1.64 5.16 13.66
C ALA A 46 2.17 6.39 12.90
N SER A 47 2.06 6.38 11.57
CA SER A 47 2.43 7.53 10.71
C SER A 47 1.43 8.70 10.78
N GLY A 48 0.32 8.55 11.49
CA GLY A 48 -0.74 9.57 11.55
C GLY A 48 -1.62 9.65 10.29
N PHE A 49 -1.31 8.88 9.23
CA PHE A 49 -2.06 8.89 7.97
C PHE A 49 -3.55 8.61 8.18
N THR A 50 -3.92 7.66 9.04
CA THR A 50 -5.35 7.39 9.33
C THR A 50 -6.06 8.54 10.04
N ALA A 51 -5.34 9.40 10.76
CA ALA A 51 -5.90 10.60 11.38
C ALA A 51 -6.06 11.71 10.33
N THR A 52 -5.04 11.93 9.50
CA THR A 52 -5.09 12.89 8.37
C THR A 52 -6.21 12.54 7.39
N LEU A 53 -6.37 11.26 7.04
CA LEU A 53 -7.45 10.78 6.18
C LEU A 53 -8.82 11.14 6.78
N ARG A 54 -9.06 10.82 8.05
CA ARG A 54 -10.32 11.16 8.73
C ARG A 54 -10.57 12.66 8.75
N GLN A 55 -9.54 13.45 9.03
CA GLN A 55 -9.66 14.91 9.02
C GLN A 55 -10.06 15.43 7.63
N ARG A 56 -9.40 14.97 6.56
CA ARG A 56 -9.77 15.35 5.19
C ARG A 56 -11.18 14.93 4.82
N THR A 57 -11.59 13.71 5.20
CA THR A 57 -12.97 13.27 4.99
C THR A 57 -13.97 14.21 5.67
N LEU A 58 -13.71 14.61 6.93
CA LEU A 58 -14.57 15.55 7.65
C LEU A 58 -14.56 16.95 7.04
N GLU A 59 -13.42 17.40 6.52
CA GLU A 59 -13.31 18.68 5.80
C GLU A 59 -14.14 18.67 4.51
N LEU A 60 -14.08 17.60 3.70
CA LEU A 60 -14.88 17.44 2.49
C LEU A 60 -16.39 17.45 2.79
N LEU A 61 -16.79 16.77 3.87
CA LEU A 61 -18.18 16.74 4.33
C LEU A 61 -18.63 18.10 4.89
N ARG A 62 -17.78 18.80 5.65
CA ARG A 62 -18.08 20.13 6.20
C ARG A 62 -18.12 21.22 5.14
N ALA A 63 -17.29 21.12 4.12
CA ALA A 63 -17.30 22.02 2.97
C ALA A 63 -18.53 21.82 2.08
N GLY A 64 -19.27 20.72 2.26
CA GLY A 64 -20.45 20.38 1.45
C GLY A 64 -20.09 19.92 0.02
N GLU A 65 -18.80 19.66 -0.25
CA GLU A 65 -18.31 19.26 -1.56
C GLU A 65 -18.66 17.81 -1.92
N CYS A 66 -18.93 16.98 -0.91
CA CYS A 66 -19.36 15.60 -1.08
C CYS A 66 -20.52 15.33 -0.12
N ASN A 67 -21.63 14.80 -0.64
CA ASN A 67 -22.84 14.55 0.16
C ASN A 67 -23.17 13.05 0.26
N ASN A 68 -22.45 12.21 -0.47
CA ASN A 68 -22.58 10.77 -0.40
C ASN A 68 -21.22 10.08 -0.21
N TYR A 69 -21.26 8.85 0.28
CA TYR A 69 -20.07 8.04 0.52
C TYR A 69 -19.26 7.78 -0.76
N GLY A 70 -19.93 7.59 -1.90
CA GLY A 70 -19.27 7.32 -3.17
C GLY A 70 -18.38 8.48 -3.63
N GLU A 71 -18.92 9.70 -3.62
CA GLU A 71 -18.22 10.95 -3.95
C GLU A 71 -17.02 11.18 -3.04
N VAL A 72 -17.19 10.98 -1.73
CA VAL A 72 -16.10 11.08 -0.77
C VAL A 72 -14.98 10.08 -1.11
N MET A 73 -15.36 8.82 -1.37
CA MET A 73 -14.39 7.77 -1.67
C MET A 73 -13.65 8.03 -2.98
N ASP A 74 -14.38 8.39 -4.04
CA ASP A 74 -13.80 8.68 -5.35
C ASP A 74 -12.83 9.87 -5.28
N LYS A 75 -13.20 10.91 -4.54
CA LYS A 75 -12.37 12.11 -4.35
C LYS A 75 -11.12 11.82 -3.54
N ILE A 76 -11.23 11.06 -2.45
CA ILE A 76 -10.09 10.63 -1.63
C ILE A 76 -9.15 9.73 -2.44
N ILE A 77 -9.68 8.77 -3.20
CA ILE A 77 -8.88 7.91 -4.08
C ILE A 77 -8.18 8.74 -5.16
N ALA A 78 -8.88 9.73 -5.74
CA ALA A 78 -8.29 10.63 -6.73
C ALA A 78 -7.17 11.49 -6.13
N GLU A 79 -7.37 12.07 -4.94
CA GLU A 79 -6.36 12.82 -4.19
C GLU A 79 -5.12 11.95 -3.87
N LEU A 80 -5.33 10.69 -3.45
CA LEU A 80 -4.26 9.73 -3.17
C LEU A 80 -3.45 9.37 -4.42
N LYS A 81 -4.12 9.23 -5.58
CA LYS A 81 -3.46 8.91 -6.85
C LYS A 81 -2.63 10.10 -7.36
N LEU A 82 -3.15 11.32 -7.22
CA LEU A 82 -2.43 12.55 -7.57
C LEU A 82 -1.24 12.79 -6.64
N GLY A 83 -1.32 12.36 -5.38
CA GLY A 83 -0.29 12.52 -4.36
C GLY A 83 0.98 11.66 -4.53
N SER A 84 1.24 11.11 -5.71
CA SER A 84 2.44 10.31 -6.02
C SER A 84 3.74 11.07 -5.66
N PRO A 85 4.84 10.35 -5.34
CA PRO A 85 5.99 10.91 -4.64
C PRO A 85 6.88 11.70 -5.59
N ASP A 86 6.46 12.91 -5.94
CA ASP A 86 7.39 13.94 -6.35
C ASP A 86 7.63 14.90 -5.17
N ASP A 87 8.89 15.29 -5.05
CA ASP A 87 9.61 15.78 -3.88
C ASP A 87 8.84 16.69 -2.91
N SER A 88 8.79 16.29 -1.64
CA SER A 88 9.06 17.18 -0.49
C SER A 88 8.82 16.43 0.83
N ILE A 89 9.92 16.12 1.53
CA ILE A 89 9.88 15.78 2.95
C ILE A 89 9.45 17.05 3.70
N ALA A 90 8.14 17.26 3.82
CA ALA A 90 7.59 18.30 4.67
C ALA A 90 7.60 17.79 6.13
N VAL A 91 8.76 17.90 6.75
CA VAL A 91 8.90 17.87 8.21
C VAL A 91 8.11 19.05 8.78
N ASN A 92 7.08 18.73 9.56
CA ASN A 92 6.35 19.57 10.52
C ASN A 92 5.93 20.99 10.08
N GLY A 93 4.61 21.20 10.04
CA GLY A 93 3.99 22.51 10.25
C GLY A 93 3.71 23.31 8.97
N LYS A 94 2.58 23.05 8.33
CA LYS A 94 1.91 24.10 7.55
C LYS A 94 0.40 23.98 7.67
N ASN A 95 -0.14 24.99 8.35
CA ASN A 95 -1.55 25.30 8.47
C ASN A 95 -1.97 25.97 7.16
N GLY A 96 -3.02 25.47 6.50
CA GLY A 96 -3.65 26.12 5.34
C GLY A 96 -3.38 25.45 4.00
N THR A 97 -4.45 24.86 3.44
CA THR A 97 -4.78 24.65 2.01
C THR A 97 -3.68 24.05 1.12
N ASP A 98 -3.96 22.86 0.58
CA ASP A 98 -3.11 22.02 -0.30
C ASP A 98 -2.24 20.96 0.38
N ALA A 99 -2.65 20.49 1.57
CA ALA A 99 -2.17 19.22 2.10
C ALA A 99 -2.89 18.06 1.37
N GLY A 100 -2.47 17.78 0.14
CA GLY A 100 -2.92 16.61 -0.60
C GLY A 100 -2.70 15.35 0.24
N LEU A 101 -3.71 14.49 0.31
CA LEU A 101 -3.63 13.25 1.04
C LEU A 101 -2.58 12.34 0.40
N LYS A 102 -1.38 12.28 0.99
CA LYS A 102 -0.28 11.42 0.53
C LYS A 102 -0.09 10.24 1.47
N ILE A 103 0.12 9.05 0.92
CA ILE A 103 0.56 7.90 1.71
C ILE A 103 2.01 8.18 2.12
N PRO A 104 2.36 8.17 3.42
CA PRO A 104 3.72 8.44 3.85
C PRO A 104 4.71 7.43 3.27
N ALA A 105 5.85 7.89 2.76
CA ALA A 105 6.87 7.04 2.16
C ALA A 105 7.37 5.96 3.14
N GLU A 106 7.41 6.26 4.43
CA GLU A 106 7.73 5.30 5.50
C GLU A 106 6.78 4.10 5.54
N VAL A 107 5.48 4.32 5.32
CA VAL A 107 4.49 3.24 5.27
C VAL A 107 4.69 2.38 4.03
N ILE A 108 5.06 3.00 2.91
CA ILE A 108 5.33 2.29 1.66
C ILE A 108 6.58 1.42 1.82
N LYS A 109 7.68 1.99 2.30
CA LYS A 109 8.94 1.30 2.51
C LYS A 109 8.78 0.12 3.46
N ASN A 110 8.23 0.37 4.65
CA ASN A 110 8.09 -0.68 5.65
C ASN A 110 7.00 -1.69 5.25
N GLY A 111 5.98 -1.28 4.49
CA GLY A 111 5.01 -2.18 3.88
C GLY A 111 5.63 -3.13 2.86
N ILE A 112 6.55 -2.64 2.02
CA ILE A 112 7.31 -3.48 1.07
C ILE A 112 8.20 -4.47 1.84
N GLU A 113 8.86 -4.04 2.92
CA GLU A 113 9.68 -4.92 3.76
C GLU A 113 8.84 -6.05 4.38
N ILE A 114 7.68 -5.73 4.96
CA ILE A 114 6.78 -6.74 5.53
C ILE A 114 6.27 -7.72 4.46
N VAL A 115 5.90 -7.20 3.29
CA VAL A 115 5.43 -8.02 2.18
C VAL A 115 6.57 -8.93 1.70
N ARG A 116 7.80 -8.43 1.65
CA ARG A 116 8.99 -9.23 1.31
C ARG A 116 9.21 -10.34 2.33
N ASP A 117 9.22 -10.04 3.63
CA ASP A 117 9.41 -11.03 4.70
C ASP A 117 8.32 -12.12 4.68
N ALA A 118 7.09 -11.74 4.35
CA ALA A 118 5.97 -12.66 4.23
C ALA A 118 6.04 -13.56 2.98
N ILE A 119 6.67 -13.08 1.90
CA ILE A 119 6.81 -13.77 0.62
C ILE A 119 8.09 -14.60 0.55
N GLU A 120 9.14 -14.26 1.29
CA GLU A 120 10.41 -14.98 1.35
C GLU A 120 10.31 -16.49 1.65
N PRO A 121 9.44 -16.97 2.58
CA PRO A 121 9.27 -18.41 2.78
C PRO A 121 8.54 -19.11 1.62
N VAL A 122 7.85 -18.34 0.77
CA VAL A 122 6.92 -18.83 -0.27
C VAL A 122 7.56 -18.88 -1.65
N ILE A 123 8.43 -17.92 -1.96
CA ILE A 123 9.06 -17.79 -3.27
C ILE A 123 10.49 -18.35 -3.22
N GLN A 124 10.86 -19.07 -4.27
CA GLN A 124 12.24 -19.38 -4.59
C GLN A 124 12.55 -18.70 -5.92
N VAL A 125 13.44 -17.71 -5.91
CA VAL A 125 13.90 -17.09 -7.15
C VAL A 125 14.80 -18.11 -7.85
N GLY A 126 14.47 -18.49 -9.08
CA GLY A 126 15.33 -19.36 -9.86
C GLY A 126 16.62 -18.61 -10.20
N ASP A 127 17.78 -19.22 -9.91
CA ASP A 127 19.05 -18.68 -10.40
C ASP A 127 19.01 -18.59 -11.93
N LYS A 128 19.54 -17.50 -12.47
CA LYS A 128 19.77 -17.37 -13.92
C LYS A 128 20.60 -18.57 -14.36
N GLN A 129 20.00 -19.51 -15.09
CA GLN A 129 20.77 -20.49 -15.85
C GLN A 129 21.50 -19.70 -16.95
N ASP A 130 22.83 -19.63 -16.84
CA ASP A 130 23.75 -19.24 -17.91
C ASP A 130 23.52 -20.05 -19.20
#